data_AF-A0A7J8ZJM2-F1
#
_entry.id   AF-A0A7J8ZJM2-F1
#
_cell.length_a   1.000
_cell.length_b   1.000
_cell.length_c   1.000
_cell.angle_alpha   90.00
_cell.angle_beta   90.00
_cell.angle_gamma   90.00
#
_symmetry.space_group_name_H-M   'P 1'
#
loop_
_entity.id
_entity.type
_entity.pdbx_description
1 polymer ?
#
loop_
_entity_poly.entity_id
_entity_poly.type
_entity_poly.pdbx_seq_one_letter_code
_entity_poly.pdbx_strand_id
1 'polypeptide(L)'
;MERVEEIQANLAGRFPSCMKTMVRSNVTHGFWLHLPMPFCKLHMPKQDTTIILEDESGEEYKASYIAQRTALSAGWKAFSADHKLVEGDVLVFHLVGSSKFKVYIVRAFKSSEVDRCFRSLEVDIQAKPIRSIRMKRTKRPSKKAKCLELLPLDPPDDNVENKSLMVLDTDSEHLTDRYDNDNKDPSSGLDDGIKSLASVIDFKEIKSIDNFIIIVNGSRIDSELSEYHRTKYYELCCSQNSFLHDNLLESISSKLALEIITQIINIAEAIRACKISTSQADYTLWDKTLKGFELLGMNVGFLRAKLNRLNTLSLELQQGVNMERCKEQDHMKEEKKSLEQKLVKLKDAMHKLDTEIETLKENAEKYELIFREEVTAAW
;
A
#
# COMPACT_ATOMS: atom_id res chain seq x y z
N MET A 1 8.45 -10.62 20.99
CA MET A 1 9.14 -9.37 20.61
C MET A 1 10.62 -9.57 20.74
N GLU A 2 11.15 -9.76 21.95
CA GLU A 2 12.57 -10.10 22.24
C GLU A 2 13.26 -11.02 21.20
N ARG A 3 12.75 -12.23 20.92
CA ARG A 3 13.33 -13.13 19.88
C ARG A 3 13.29 -12.59 18.43
N VAL A 4 12.39 -11.68 18.09
CA VAL A 4 12.36 -11.01 16.77
C VAL A 4 13.47 -9.97 16.70
N GLU A 5 13.64 -9.20 17.77
CA GLU A 5 14.67 -8.17 17.90
C GLU A 5 16.08 -8.79 17.94
N GLU A 6 16.25 -9.92 18.64
CA GLU A 6 17.48 -10.73 18.65
C GLU A 6 17.84 -11.25 17.25
N ILE A 7 16.87 -11.80 16.51
CA ILE A 7 17.08 -12.23 15.11
C ILE A 7 17.46 -11.03 14.24
N GLN A 8 16.77 -9.90 14.35
CA GLN A 8 17.10 -8.70 13.57
C GLN A 8 18.48 -8.12 13.91
N ALA A 9 18.88 -8.13 15.18
CA ALA A 9 20.20 -7.68 15.62
C ALA A 9 21.33 -8.57 15.07
N ASN A 10 21.14 -9.89 15.08
CA ASN A 10 22.10 -10.84 14.50
C ASN A 10 22.16 -10.79 12.95
N LEU A 11 21.09 -10.34 12.29
CA LEU A 11 21.05 -10.17 10.82
C LEU A 11 21.66 -8.84 10.31
N ALA A 12 22.16 -7.97 11.20
CA ALA A 12 22.62 -6.61 10.88
C ALA A 12 23.89 -6.51 9.99
N GLY A 13 24.38 -7.61 9.41
CA GLY A 13 25.69 -7.69 8.76
C GLY A 13 25.79 -7.17 7.33
N ARG A 14 24.83 -7.46 6.43
CA ARG A 14 24.99 -7.21 4.97
C ARG A 14 23.74 -7.14 4.08
N PHE A 15 22.58 -7.64 4.52
CA PHE A 15 21.40 -7.79 3.66
C PHE A 15 20.12 -7.29 4.33
N PRO A 16 19.17 -6.70 3.57
CA PRO A 16 18.00 -6.07 4.15
C PRO A 16 17.00 -7.11 4.66
N SER A 17 16.34 -6.81 5.77
CA SER A 17 15.27 -7.64 6.35
C SER A 17 13.97 -6.87 6.58
N CYS A 18 12.85 -7.58 6.62
CA CYS A 18 11.57 -7.05 7.10
C CYS A 18 10.80 -8.09 7.89
N MET A 19 9.98 -7.64 8.85
CA MET A 19 9.11 -8.52 9.63
C MET A 19 7.66 -8.44 9.14
N LYS A 20 6.92 -9.53 9.34
CA LYS A 20 5.48 -9.60 9.05
C LYS A 20 4.76 -10.51 10.03
N THR A 21 3.84 -9.94 10.80
CA THR A 21 2.88 -10.71 11.61
C THR A 21 1.79 -11.30 10.72
N MET A 22 1.50 -12.58 10.89
CA MET A 22 0.45 -13.31 10.19
C MET A 22 -0.93 -12.91 10.73
N VAL A 23 -1.83 -12.49 9.85
CA VAL A 23 -3.27 -12.32 10.14
C VAL A 23 -4.09 -13.39 9.43
N ARG A 24 -5.39 -13.56 9.79
CA ARG A 24 -6.26 -14.61 9.20
C ARG A 24 -6.22 -14.69 7.67
N SER A 25 -6.13 -13.56 6.98
CA SER A 25 -6.08 -13.50 5.50
C SER A 25 -4.73 -13.96 4.89
N ASN A 26 -3.69 -14.14 5.69
CA ASN A 26 -2.43 -14.73 5.23
C ASN A 26 -2.46 -16.27 5.35
N VAL A 27 -3.14 -16.82 6.37
CA VAL A 27 -3.01 -18.24 6.78
C VAL A 27 -4.29 -19.09 6.67
N THR A 28 -5.48 -18.49 6.63
CA THR A 28 -6.76 -19.25 6.56
C THR A 28 -7.57 -19.00 5.29
N HIS A 29 -7.66 -17.74 4.83
CA HIS A 29 -8.54 -17.35 3.74
C HIS A 29 -7.81 -16.45 2.73
N GLY A 30 -7.95 -16.72 1.44
CA GLY A 30 -7.33 -15.93 0.37
C GLY A 30 -5.85 -16.25 0.11
N PHE A 31 -5.03 -16.41 1.17
CA PHE A 31 -3.58 -16.69 1.07
C PHE A 31 -2.80 -15.62 0.29
N TRP A 32 -3.08 -14.35 0.55
CA TRP A 32 -2.30 -13.22 0.04
C TRP A 32 -1.36 -12.74 1.14
N LEU A 33 -0.06 -12.67 0.88
CA LEU A 33 0.91 -12.09 1.81
C LEU A 33 1.47 -10.77 1.28
N HIS A 34 0.88 -9.65 1.71
CA HIS A 34 1.43 -8.32 1.45
C HIS A 34 2.67 -8.10 2.33
N LEU A 35 3.82 -7.91 1.67
CA LEU A 35 5.07 -7.50 2.29
C LEU A 35 5.07 -5.97 2.54
N PRO A 36 5.91 -5.43 3.45
CA PRO A 36 5.96 -4.00 3.71
C PRO A 36 6.34 -3.20 2.46
N MET A 37 5.45 -2.30 2.01
CA MET A 37 5.65 -1.54 0.77
C MET A 37 6.99 -0.76 0.69
N PRO A 38 7.53 -0.14 1.78
CA PRO A 38 8.84 0.51 1.72
C PRO A 38 9.97 -0.45 1.38
N PHE A 39 9.95 -1.66 1.95
CA PHE A 39 10.93 -2.72 1.68
C PHE A 39 10.84 -3.17 0.21
N CYS A 40 9.62 -3.41 -0.28
CA CYS A 40 9.40 -3.80 -1.66
C CYS A 40 9.88 -2.75 -2.67
N LYS A 41 9.64 -1.47 -2.42
CA LYS A 41 10.08 -0.39 -3.33
C LYS A 41 11.60 -0.24 -3.42
N LEU A 42 12.34 -0.61 -2.37
CA LEU A 42 13.79 -0.44 -2.30
C LEU A 42 14.59 -1.68 -2.70
N HIS A 43 14.04 -2.88 -2.49
CA HIS A 43 14.80 -4.14 -2.59
C HIS A 43 14.16 -5.23 -3.46
N MET A 44 12.90 -5.11 -3.88
CA MET A 44 12.22 -6.16 -4.65
C MET A 44 12.19 -5.86 -6.16
N PRO A 45 12.05 -6.90 -7.02
CA PRO A 45 11.84 -6.73 -8.45
C PRO A 45 10.65 -5.81 -8.78
N LYS A 46 10.76 -5.06 -9.88
CA LYS A 46 9.69 -4.18 -10.40
C LYS A 46 8.65 -4.90 -11.26
N GLN A 47 8.92 -6.15 -11.62
CA GLN A 47 8.05 -7.01 -12.42
C GLN A 47 7.62 -8.21 -11.59
N ASP A 48 6.52 -8.86 -12.00
CA ASP A 48 6.07 -10.10 -11.37
C ASP A 48 7.14 -11.18 -11.59
N THR A 49 7.51 -11.89 -10.53
CA THR A 49 8.69 -12.76 -10.52
C THR A 49 8.51 -13.89 -9.51
N THR A 50 9.00 -15.09 -9.83
CA THR A 50 9.08 -16.19 -8.87
C THR A 50 10.21 -15.92 -7.89
N ILE A 51 9.87 -15.80 -6.61
CA ILE A 51 10.85 -15.75 -5.53
C ILE A 51 10.97 -17.11 -4.85
N ILE A 52 12.11 -17.31 -4.18
CA ILE A 52 12.40 -18.48 -3.36
C ILE A 52 12.30 -18.05 -1.89
N LEU A 53 11.55 -18.82 -1.09
CA LEU A 53 11.53 -18.76 0.36
C LEU A 53 12.31 -19.97 0.88
N GLU A 54 13.50 -19.75 1.41
CA GLU A 54 14.28 -20.74 2.16
C GLU A 54 13.88 -20.66 3.63
N ASP A 55 13.58 -21.79 4.27
CA ASP A 55 13.24 -21.81 5.70
C ASP A 55 14.49 -21.86 6.61
N GLU A 56 14.30 -22.16 7.90
CA GLU A 56 15.37 -22.37 8.87
C GLU A 56 16.11 -23.70 8.63
N SER A 57 15.44 -24.70 8.08
CA SER A 57 15.98 -26.03 7.74
C SER A 57 16.83 -26.04 6.47
N GLY A 58 16.63 -25.08 5.57
CA GLY A 58 17.26 -24.98 4.25
C GLY A 58 16.38 -25.42 3.08
N GLU A 59 15.10 -25.74 3.32
CA GLU A 59 14.13 -26.16 2.31
C GLU A 59 13.59 -24.97 1.51
N GLU A 60 13.51 -25.12 0.19
CA GLU A 60 13.17 -24.03 -0.74
C GLU A 60 11.74 -24.13 -1.29
N TYR A 61 10.96 -23.06 -1.09
CA TYR A 61 9.57 -22.95 -1.55
C TYR A 61 9.45 -21.82 -2.57
N LYS A 62 8.92 -22.12 -3.75
CA LYS A 62 8.70 -21.13 -4.81
C LYS A 62 7.38 -20.40 -4.60
N ALA A 63 7.41 -19.07 -4.60
CA ALA A 63 6.24 -18.21 -4.50
C ALA A 63 6.23 -17.12 -5.58
N SER A 64 5.06 -16.84 -6.16
CA SER A 64 4.90 -15.77 -7.16
C SER A 64 4.71 -14.42 -6.45
N TYR A 65 5.70 -13.54 -6.60
CA TYR A 65 5.62 -12.15 -6.16
C TYR A 65 4.95 -11.30 -7.25
N ILE A 66 3.89 -10.60 -6.88
CA ILE A 66 3.16 -9.65 -7.74
C ILE A 66 3.65 -8.25 -7.37
N ALA A 67 4.41 -7.61 -8.27
CA ALA A 67 5.06 -6.32 -8.02
C ALA A 67 4.05 -5.20 -7.83
N GLN A 68 2.99 -5.16 -8.65
CA GLN A 68 1.93 -4.15 -8.56
C GLN A 68 1.18 -4.17 -7.21
N ARG A 69 1.13 -5.33 -6.54
CA ARG A 69 0.40 -5.53 -5.28
C ARG A 69 1.32 -5.72 -4.06
N THR A 70 2.63 -5.67 -4.27
CA THR A 70 3.71 -5.96 -3.31
C THR A 70 3.39 -7.19 -2.45
N ALA A 71 2.97 -8.29 -3.10
CA ALA A 71 2.38 -9.44 -2.43
C ALA A 71 2.86 -10.77 -2.98
N LEU A 72 3.00 -11.77 -2.10
CA LEU A 72 3.12 -13.17 -2.49
C LEU A 72 1.73 -13.78 -2.66
N SER A 73 1.60 -14.62 -3.69
CA SER A 73 0.33 -15.15 -4.18
C SER A 73 0.39 -16.68 -4.32
N ALA A 74 0.53 -17.21 -5.53
CA ALA A 74 0.79 -18.64 -5.76
C ALA A 74 2.04 -19.08 -4.99
N GLY A 75 2.02 -20.31 -4.46
CA GLY A 75 3.10 -20.86 -3.62
C GLY A 75 3.07 -20.46 -2.14
N TRP A 76 2.62 -19.23 -1.80
CA TRP A 76 2.52 -18.81 -0.39
C TRP A 76 1.61 -19.73 0.45
N LYS A 77 0.48 -20.17 -0.12
CA LYS A 77 -0.41 -21.15 0.51
C LYS A 77 0.31 -22.45 0.89
N ALA A 78 1.20 -22.95 0.03
CA ALA A 78 1.94 -24.19 0.28
C ALA A 78 2.92 -24.00 1.45
N PHE A 79 3.75 -22.95 1.39
CA PHE A 79 4.66 -22.58 2.48
C PHE A 79 3.93 -22.43 3.82
N SER A 80 2.80 -21.72 3.84
CA SER A 80 2.00 -21.48 5.04
C SER A 80 1.36 -22.74 5.62
N ALA A 81 0.95 -23.69 4.76
CA ALA A 81 0.33 -24.94 5.19
C ALA A 81 1.37 -25.92 5.76
N ASP A 82 2.52 -26.05 5.08
CA ASP A 82 3.57 -26.98 5.47
C ASP A 82 4.21 -26.59 6.81
N HIS A 83 4.48 -25.29 6.99
CA HIS A 83 4.92 -24.73 8.26
C HIS A 83 3.79 -24.57 9.30
N LYS A 84 2.55 -24.98 9.01
CA LYS A 84 1.39 -24.86 9.94
C LYS A 84 1.31 -23.46 10.59
N LEU A 85 1.44 -22.40 9.78
CA LEU A 85 1.43 -21.02 10.27
C LEU A 85 0.04 -20.65 10.83
N VAL A 86 0.00 -19.95 11.96
CA VAL A 86 -1.25 -19.49 12.60
C VAL A 86 -1.31 -17.97 12.70
N GLU A 87 -2.50 -17.44 12.98
CA GLU A 87 -2.67 -16.02 13.29
C GLU A 87 -1.81 -15.63 14.50
N GLY A 88 -1.03 -14.57 14.37
CA GLY A 88 -0.09 -14.09 15.38
C GLY A 88 1.36 -14.59 15.21
N ASP A 89 1.63 -15.63 14.42
CA ASP A 89 3.01 -16.00 14.08
C ASP A 89 3.72 -14.83 13.38
N VAL A 90 5.00 -14.58 13.68
CA VAL A 90 5.78 -13.49 13.09
C VAL A 90 6.88 -14.09 12.23
N LEU A 91 6.91 -13.70 10.96
CA LEU A 91 7.96 -14.08 10.02
C LEU A 91 8.96 -12.94 9.84
N VAL A 92 10.25 -13.25 9.88
CA VAL A 92 11.33 -12.34 9.49
C VAL A 92 11.87 -12.79 8.14
N PHE A 93 11.66 -11.96 7.12
CA PHE A 93 12.14 -12.15 5.76
C PHE A 93 13.48 -11.45 5.60
N HIS A 94 14.55 -12.22 5.36
CA HIS A 94 15.91 -11.73 5.14
C HIS A 94 16.30 -11.95 3.67
N LEU A 95 16.56 -10.90 2.91
CA LEU A 95 16.78 -10.99 1.46
C LEU A 95 18.23 -11.35 1.13
N VAL A 96 18.53 -12.65 1.10
CA VAL A 96 19.88 -13.18 0.81
C VAL A 96 20.29 -13.11 -0.67
N GLY A 97 19.35 -12.82 -1.56
CA GLY A 97 19.61 -12.59 -2.99
C GLY A 97 18.45 -11.88 -3.69
N SER A 98 18.64 -11.43 -4.93
CA SER A 98 17.68 -10.58 -5.68
C SER A 98 16.25 -11.14 -5.81
N SER A 99 16.07 -12.45 -5.66
CA SER A 99 14.76 -13.12 -5.64
C SER A 99 14.73 -14.28 -4.62
N LYS A 100 15.57 -14.23 -3.58
CA LYS A 100 15.65 -15.27 -2.55
C LYS A 100 15.62 -14.67 -1.16
N PHE A 101 14.65 -15.10 -0.35
CA PHE A 101 14.56 -14.82 1.07
C PHE A 101 14.95 -16.04 1.88
N LYS A 102 15.65 -15.81 2.99
CA LYS A 102 15.66 -16.72 4.14
C LYS A 102 14.59 -16.26 5.13
N VAL A 103 13.75 -17.17 5.60
CA VAL A 103 12.55 -16.89 6.37
C VAL A 103 12.66 -17.52 7.75
N TYR A 104 12.70 -16.69 8.78
CA TYR A 104 12.69 -17.13 10.18
C TYR A 104 11.28 -17.04 10.76
N ILE A 105 10.83 -18.03 11.53
CA ILE A 105 9.44 -18.17 11.98
C ILE A 105 9.36 -18.10 13.51
N VAL A 106 9.16 -16.89 14.03
CA VAL A 106 8.92 -16.66 15.46
C VAL A 106 7.45 -16.92 15.75
N ARG A 107 7.16 -18.09 16.32
CA ARG A 107 5.79 -18.47 16.69
C ARG A 107 5.19 -17.53 17.72
N ALA A 108 3.90 -17.22 17.56
CA ALA A 108 3.12 -16.71 18.68
C ALA A 108 3.22 -17.73 19.82
N PHE A 109 3.39 -17.26 21.07
CA PHE A 109 3.60 -18.11 22.24
C PHE A 109 2.57 -19.24 22.32
N LYS A 110 2.97 -20.44 21.88
CA LYS A 110 2.29 -21.68 22.24
C LYS A 110 2.80 -22.05 23.61
N SER A 111 1.91 -22.14 24.60
CA SER A 111 2.19 -22.98 25.77
C SER A 111 2.51 -24.38 25.24
N SER A 112 3.67 -24.90 25.60
CA SER A 112 4.13 -26.20 25.13
C SER A 112 3.24 -27.33 25.68
N GLU A 113 3.17 -28.45 24.95
CA GLU A 113 2.54 -29.72 25.35
C GLU A 113 1.01 -29.64 25.42
N VAL A 114 0.24 -29.94 24.36
CA VAL A 114 0.08 -31.28 23.75
C VAL A 114 -0.26 -31.14 22.25
N ASP A 115 0.67 -31.53 21.35
CA ASP A 115 0.29 -31.92 19.96
C ASP A 115 1.37 -32.76 19.25
N ARG A 116 1.98 -33.72 19.97
CA ARG A 116 2.98 -34.66 19.39
C ARG A 116 2.32 -35.84 18.65
N CYS A 117 0.99 -36.00 18.72
CA CYS A 117 0.31 -37.23 18.32
C CYS A 117 -0.40 -37.16 16.96
N PHE A 118 0.32 -36.80 15.89
CA PHE A 118 -0.11 -37.05 14.51
C PHE A 118 1.07 -37.36 13.58
N ARG A 119 1.78 -38.46 13.89
CA ARG A 119 2.46 -39.30 12.89
C ARG A 119 2.19 -40.77 13.22
N SER A 120 1.96 -41.57 12.17
CA SER A 120 1.92 -43.03 12.17
C SER A 120 0.70 -43.71 12.82
N LEU A 121 -0.38 -43.80 12.04
CA LEU A 121 -1.10 -45.05 11.85
C LEU A 121 -1.80 -45.01 10.48
N GLU A 122 -1.13 -45.55 9.47
CA GLU A 122 -1.77 -45.92 8.20
C GLU A 122 -2.60 -47.20 8.44
N VAL A 123 -3.85 -47.21 7.98
CA VAL A 123 -4.52 -48.46 7.60
C VAL A 123 -5.25 -48.22 6.27
N ASP A 124 -4.93 -49.07 5.31
CA ASP A 124 -5.39 -49.05 3.93
C ASP A 124 -6.84 -49.57 3.82
N ILE A 125 -7.74 -48.80 3.19
CA ILE A 125 -9.06 -49.29 2.75
C ILE A 125 -9.40 -48.71 1.36
N GLN A 126 -9.33 -49.57 0.35
CA GLN A 126 -9.92 -49.34 -0.96
C GLN A 126 -11.44 -49.53 -0.94
N ALA A 127 -12.22 -48.58 -1.47
CA ALA A 127 -13.53 -48.87 -2.07
C ALA A 127 -14.00 -47.75 -3.02
N LYS A 128 -14.67 -48.12 -4.12
CA LYS A 128 -15.21 -47.22 -5.17
C LYS A 128 -16.68 -46.83 -4.91
N PRO A 129 -17.24 -45.80 -5.60
CA PRO A 129 -18.39 -45.03 -5.11
C PRO A 129 -19.77 -45.51 -5.59
N ILE A 130 -20.85 -45.15 -4.87
CA ILE A 130 -22.24 -45.38 -5.29
C ILE A 130 -23.14 -44.12 -5.19
N ARG A 131 -23.43 -43.58 -6.37
CA ARG A 131 -24.73 -43.06 -6.90
C ARG A 131 -25.81 -42.51 -5.95
N SER A 132 -26.00 -41.19 -6.08
CA SER A 132 -27.28 -40.49 -6.36
C SER A 132 -28.62 -40.94 -5.74
N ILE A 133 -29.29 -40.02 -5.04
CA ILE A 133 -30.75 -39.87 -5.12
C ILE A 133 -31.11 -38.43 -5.55
N ARG A 134 -32.07 -38.34 -6.46
CA ARG A 134 -32.55 -37.12 -7.13
C ARG A 134 -34.02 -36.92 -6.77
N MET A 135 -34.37 -35.86 -6.05
CA MET A 135 -35.76 -35.40 -5.92
C MET A 135 -35.95 -34.01 -6.55
N LYS A 136 -37.18 -33.75 -6.99
CA LYS A 136 -37.47 -32.87 -8.13
C LYS A 136 -37.73 -31.41 -7.73
N ARG A 137 -37.41 -30.52 -8.67
CA ARG A 137 -37.72 -29.09 -8.67
C ARG A 137 -39.24 -28.87 -8.81
N THR A 138 -39.76 -27.85 -8.13
CA THR A 138 -40.80 -26.98 -8.71
C THR A 138 -40.16 -25.66 -9.20
N LYS A 139 -40.80 -25.05 -10.21
CA LYS A 139 -40.33 -23.89 -10.99
C LYS A 139 -41.03 -22.63 -10.46
N ARG A 140 -40.33 -21.52 -10.16
CA ARG A 140 -40.05 -20.34 -11.03
C ARG A 140 -41.30 -19.45 -11.30
N PRO A 141 -41.17 -18.13 -11.60
CA PRO A 141 -40.11 -17.56 -12.45
C PRO A 141 -39.51 -16.17 -12.08
N SER A 142 -38.42 -15.84 -12.81
CA SER A 142 -37.92 -14.50 -13.23
C SER A 142 -37.77 -13.37 -12.19
N LYS A 143 -36.64 -12.67 -12.13
CA LYS A 143 -35.85 -12.19 -13.30
C LYS A 143 -34.38 -12.67 -13.29
N LYS A 144 -33.92 -13.16 -14.44
CA LYS A 144 -32.51 -13.16 -14.88
C LYS A 144 -32.36 -11.96 -15.87
N ALA A 145 -31.22 -11.60 -16.46
CA ALA A 145 -29.89 -12.20 -16.66
C ALA A 145 -28.94 -11.04 -17.12
N LYS A 146 -27.64 -11.18 -17.40
CA LYS A 146 -26.56 -12.16 -17.11
C LYS A 146 -25.24 -11.45 -17.48
N CYS A 147 -24.10 -11.96 -17.02
CA CYS A 147 -22.78 -11.66 -17.60
C CYS A 147 -22.26 -12.89 -18.38
N LEU A 148 -21.19 -12.66 -19.18
CA LEU A 148 -20.38 -13.62 -19.97
C LEU A 148 -21.11 -14.15 -21.22
N GLU A 149 -20.46 -14.30 -22.39
CA GLU A 149 -19.15 -14.96 -22.63
C GLU A 149 -18.44 -14.47 -23.93
N LEU A 150 -17.19 -14.92 -24.17
CA LEU A 150 -16.36 -14.62 -25.36
C LEU A 150 -16.03 -15.91 -26.16
N LEU A 151 -15.30 -15.74 -27.29
CA LEU A 151 -14.57 -16.69 -28.16
C LEU A 151 -15.21 -16.91 -29.56
N PRO A 152 -14.44 -17.35 -30.58
CA PRO A 152 -13.09 -16.90 -31.01
C PRO A 152 -12.95 -16.79 -32.56
N LEU A 153 -11.90 -16.16 -33.11
CA LEU A 153 -11.34 -16.45 -34.45
C LEU A 153 -9.85 -16.04 -34.53
N ASP A 154 -9.10 -16.72 -35.42
CA ASP A 154 -7.62 -16.73 -35.57
C ASP A 154 -7.16 -16.16 -36.96
N PRO A 155 -5.83 -16.02 -37.26
CA PRO A 155 -5.25 -14.95 -38.10
C PRO A 155 -4.89 -15.36 -39.55
N PRO A 156 -4.10 -14.61 -40.37
CA PRO A 156 -2.67 -14.23 -40.20
C PRO A 156 -2.46 -12.68 -40.14
N ASP A 157 -1.33 -11.98 -40.39
CA ASP A 157 -0.03 -12.25 -41.07
C ASP A 157 1.10 -11.29 -40.57
N ASP A 158 2.28 -11.25 -41.23
CA ASP A 158 3.59 -10.78 -40.71
C ASP A 158 4.17 -9.40 -41.16
N ASN A 159 5.30 -9.05 -40.51
CA ASN A 159 6.41 -8.07 -40.80
C ASN A 159 6.32 -6.63 -40.20
N VAL A 160 7.20 -6.20 -39.25
CA VAL A 160 8.69 -5.99 -39.28
C VAL A 160 9.03 -4.73 -40.11
N GLU A 161 9.73 -3.67 -39.66
CA GLU A 161 11.00 -3.51 -38.89
C GLU A 161 11.01 -2.07 -38.25
N ASN A 162 11.38 -1.75 -36.99
CA ASN A 162 12.65 -1.74 -36.24
C ASN A 162 13.67 -0.59 -36.55
N LYS A 163 14.25 -0.02 -35.46
CA LYS A 163 15.45 0.88 -35.32
C LYS A 163 15.40 2.41 -35.56
N SER A 164 15.50 3.09 -34.41
CA SER A 164 16.30 4.29 -34.04
C SER A 164 17.50 4.73 -34.91
N LEU A 165 17.76 6.05 -35.08
CA LEU A 165 18.86 6.86 -34.50
C LEU A 165 18.94 8.29 -35.13
N MET A 166 19.83 9.15 -34.64
CA MET A 166 20.12 10.54 -35.10
C MET A 166 20.75 10.62 -36.51
N VAL A 167 20.67 11.80 -37.15
CA VAL A 167 21.84 12.63 -37.56
C VAL A 167 21.37 14.02 -38.04
N LEU A 168 22.26 15.02 -37.97
CA LEU A 168 22.08 16.39 -38.48
C LEU A 168 22.21 16.39 -40.01
N ASP A 169 21.62 17.37 -40.70
CA ASP A 169 22.35 18.07 -41.76
C ASP A 169 21.79 19.48 -42.00
N THR A 170 22.70 20.45 -41.98
CA THR A 170 22.60 21.69 -42.76
C THR A 170 22.65 21.34 -44.24
N ASP A 171 21.88 22.03 -45.07
CA ASP A 171 22.52 22.76 -46.16
C ASP A 171 21.65 23.90 -46.71
N SER A 172 22.33 24.90 -47.25
CA SER A 172 21.76 26.08 -47.87
C SER A 172 21.83 25.92 -49.38
N GLU A 173 20.82 26.34 -50.14
CA GLU A 173 21.10 27.02 -51.41
C GLU A 173 20.00 27.98 -51.86
N HIS A 174 20.44 29.05 -52.52
CA HIS A 174 19.63 30.13 -53.07
C HIS A 174 19.05 29.75 -54.45
N LEU A 175 17.93 30.37 -54.87
CA LEU A 175 17.94 31.50 -55.83
C LEU A 175 16.53 31.91 -56.28
N THR A 176 16.36 33.24 -56.46
CA THR A 176 15.47 33.99 -57.40
C THR A 176 14.15 33.34 -57.88
N ASP A 177 13.01 34.06 -57.88
CA ASP A 177 12.92 35.23 -58.77
C ASP A 177 12.04 36.40 -58.32
N ARG A 178 12.22 37.52 -59.03
CA ARG A 178 11.84 38.89 -58.67
C ARG A 178 10.68 39.39 -59.54
N TYR A 179 9.73 40.10 -58.93
CA TYR A 179 8.96 41.13 -59.63
C TYR A 179 8.74 42.33 -58.71
N ASP A 180 9.55 43.37 -58.94
CA ASP A 180 9.28 44.70 -58.41
C ASP A 180 8.11 45.32 -59.19
N ASN A 181 7.32 46.16 -58.52
CA ASN A 181 7.04 47.46 -59.12
C ASN A 181 6.91 48.53 -58.03
N ASP A 182 7.72 49.58 -58.17
CA ASP A 182 7.76 50.72 -57.25
C ASP A 182 6.47 51.54 -57.30
N ASN A 183 6.10 52.13 -56.15
CA ASN A 183 5.55 53.47 -56.11
C ASN A 183 6.11 54.19 -54.88
N LYS A 184 6.81 55.30 -55.11
CA LYS A 184 7.56 56.04 -54.09
C LYS A 184 6.78 57.21 -53.52
N ASP A 185 6.80 57.30 -52.18
CA ASP A 185 7.04 58.52 -51.38
C ASP A 185 6.05 59.71 -51.43
N PRO A 186 6.08 60.67 -50.47
CA PRO A 186 6.71 60.65 -49.13
C PRO A 186 5.82 61.22 -47.98
N SER A 187 6.38 61.17 -46.75
CA SER A 187 6.27 62.20 -45.69
C SER A 187 5.07 62.24 -44.72
N SER A 188 5.20 61.49 -43.61
CA SER A 188 5.17 61.98 -42.21
C SER A 188 5.43 60.77 -41.28
N GLY A 189 6.13 60.85 -40.14
CA GLY A 189 6.44 61.98 -39.27
C GLY A 189 5.56 61.87 -38.01
N LEU A 190 6.17 61.59 -36.84
CA LEU A 190 5.54 61.04 -35.62
C LEU A 190 5.17 59.54 -35.76
N ASP A 191 5.39 58.64 -34.79
CA ASP A 191 5.69 58.82 -33.36
C ASP A 191 6.69 57.76 -32.81
N ASP A 192 7.56 58.16 -31.88
CA ASP A 192 8.55 57.30 -31.19
C ASP A 192 7.88 56.61 -29.99
N GLY A 193 6.92 55.73 -30.29
CA GLY A 193 5.81 55.42 -29.35
C GLY A 193 5.57 53.96 -28.97
N ILE A 194 6.43 53.00 -29.34
CA ILE A 194 6.29 51.58 -28.90
C ILE A 194 7.58 51.07 -28.23
N LYS A 195 8.01 51.80 -27.19
CA LYS A 195 8.83 51.26 -26.11
C LYS A 195 8.09 51.46 -24.79
N SER A 196 8.02 50.40 -23.98
CA SER A 196 7.60 50.43 -22.58
C SER A 196 6.13 50.80 -22.28
N LEU A 197 5.19 49.90 -22.63
CA LEU A 197 3.85 49.85 -22.02
C LEU A 197 3.61 48.62 -21.12
N ALA A 198 4.68 47.95 -20.69
CA ALA A 198 4.64 46.94 -19.63
C ALA A 198 4.91 47.63 -18.28
N SER A 199 3.99 48.48 -17.82
CA SER A 199 3.97 48.88 -16.41
C SER A 199 3.68 47.62 -15.59
N VAL A 200 4.69 47.08 -14.91
CA VAL A 200 4.51 46.00 -13.94
C VAL A 200 3.68 46.57 -12.79
N ILE A 201 2.37 46.31 -12.83
CA ILE A 201 1.43 46.77 -11.80
C ILE A 201 1.83 46.06 -10.50
N ASP A 202 2.15 46.81 -9.44
CA ASP A 202 2.40 46.21 -8.12
C ASP A 202 1.13 45.47 -7.69
N PHE A 203 1.26 44.22 -7.26
CA PHE A 203 0.12 43.39 -6.86
C PHE A 203 -0.79 44.09 -5.82
N LYS A 204 -0.20 44.97 -4.99
CA LYS A 204 -0.90 45.78 -3.98
C LYS A 204 -1.93 46.77 -4.57
N GLU A 205 -1.84 47.12 -5.84
CA GLU A 205 -2.78 48.03 -6.51
C GLU A 205 -4.03 47.31 -7.03
N ILE A 206 -4.03 45.97 -7.06
CA ILE A 206 -5.11 45.14 -7.59
C ILE A 206 -6.22 44.98 -6.53
N LYS A 207 -7.33 45.66 -6.76
CA LYS A 207 -8.50 45.68 -5.84
C LYS A 207 -9.63 44.71 -6.22
N SER A 208 -9.65 44.22 -7.45
CA SER A 208 -10.65 43.27 -7.96
C SER A 208 -10.00 42.28 -8.93
N ILE A 209 -10.62 41.11 -9.07
CA ILE A 209 -10.27 40.09 -10.08
C ILE A 209 -10.35 40.63 -11.52
N ASP A 210 -11.21 41.62 -11.77
CA ASP A 210 -11.35 42.24 -13.09
C ASP A 210 -10.03 42.87 -13.57
N ASN A 211 -9.29 43.47 -12.63
CA ASN A 211 -7.99 44.10 -12.84
C ASN A 211 -6.81 43.13 -12.70
N PHE A 212 -7.06 41.85 -12.39
CA PHE A 212 -6.01 40.84 -12.24
C PHE A 212 -5.61 40.27 -13.62
N ILE A 213 -4.46 40.69 -14.12
CA ILE A 213 -3.88 40.24 -15.39
C ILE A 213 -2.65 39.37 -15.07
N ILE A 214 -2.53 38.23 -15.75
CA ILE A 214 -1.40 37.31 -15.61
C ILE A 214 -0.50 37.51 -16.83
N ILE A 215 0.73 37.97 -16.59
CA ILE A 215 1.72 38.26 -17.63
C ILE A 215 2.96 37.43 -17.36
N VAL A 216 3.39 36.62 -18.34
CA VAL A 216 4.61 35.83 -18.28
C VAL A 216 5.43 36.15 -19.52
N ASN A 217 6.70 36.56 -19.32
CA ASN A 217 7.61 36.96 -20.40
C ASN A 217 7.00 37.98 -21.37
N GLY A 218 6.31 38.99 -20.84
CA GLY A 218 5.59 40.01 -21.62
C GLY A 218 4.33 39.51 -22.35
N SER A 219 4.03 38.21 -22.30
CA SER A 219 2.82 37.62 -22.89
C SER A 219 1.68 37.56 -21.86
N ARG A 220 0.51 38.06 -22.26
CA ARG A 220 -0.72 37.95 -21.46
C ARG A 220 -1.31 36.54 -21.61
N ILE A 221 -1.46 35.80 -20.51
CA ILE A 221 -1.93 34.39 -20.51
C ILE A 221 -3.24 34.14 -19.77
N ASP A 222 -3.80 35.13 -19.08
CA ASP A 222 -5.07 35.01 -18.35
C ASP A 222 -6.28 34.70 -19.26
N SER A 223 -6.22 35.05 -20.54
CA SER A 223 -7.23 34.71 -21.55
C SER A 223 -7.24 33.24 -21.96
N GLU A 224 -6.17 32.49 -21.69
CA GLU A 224 -6.10 31.04 -21.96
C GLU A 224 -6.56 30.20 -20.75
N LEU A 225 -6.70 30.82 -19.56
CA LEU A 225 -7.28 30.16 -18.38
C LEU A 225 -8.81 30.22 -18.42
N SER A 226 -9.46 29.16 -17.93
CA SER A 226 -10.89 29.26 -17.61
C SER A 226 -11.12 30.19 -16.42
N GLU A 227 -12.30 30.81 -16.35
CA GLU A 227 -12.71 31.73 -15.29
C GLU A 227 -12.49 31.14 -13.87
N TYR A 228 -12.79 29.85 -13.70
CA TYR A 228 -12.53 29.12 -12.45
C TYR A 228 -11.02 29.10 -12.09
N HIS A 229 -10.15 28.77 -13.04
CA HIS A 229 -8.70 28.74 -12.78
C HIS A 229 -8.15 30.15 -12.52
N ARG A 230 -8.57 31.17 -13.29
CA ARG A 230 -8.19 32.56 -13.05
C ARG A 230 -8.61 33.03 -11.65
N THR A 231 -9.82 32.68 -11.22
CA THR A 231 -10.34 32.99 -9.87
C THR A 231 -9.56 32.29 -8.78
N LYS A 232 -9.31 30.98 -8.91
CA LYS A 232 -8.55 30.21 -7.91
C LYS A 232 -7.08 30.63 -7.84
N TYR A 233 -6.49 31.03 -8.95
CA TYR A 233 -5.14 31.59 -8.97
C TYR A 233 -5.07 32.97 -8.32
N TYR A 234 -6.06 33.83 -8.59
CA TYR A 234 -6.21 35.12 -7.92
C TYR A 234 -6.33 34.96 -6.39
N GLU A 235 -7.21 34.06 -5.90
CA GLU A 235 -7.31 33.72 -4.47
C GLU A 235 -5.95 33.33 -3.86
N LEU A 236 -5.16 32.54 -4.58
CA LEU A 236 -3.83 32.10 -4.12
C LEU A 236 -2.83 33.26 -4.10
N CYS A 237 -2.79 34.11 -5.13
CA CYS A 237 -1.96 35.31 -5.16
C CYS A 237 -2.34 36.27 -4.02
N CYS A 238 -3.64 36.54 -3.82
CA CYS A 238 -4.15 37.33 -2.70
C CYS A 238 -3.73 36.77 -1.33
N SER A 239 -3.69 35.44 -1.18
CA SER A 239 -3.25 34.82 0.08
C SER A 239 -1.78 35.07 0.43
N GLN A 240 -0.94 35.35 -0.58
CA GLN A 240 0.48 35.67 -0.42
C GLN A 240 0.79 37.17 -0.59
N ASN A 241 -0.19 37.97 -1.04
CA ASN A 241 -0.04 39.37 -1.40
C ASN A 241 1.08 39.61 -2.45
N SER A 242 1.18 38.71 -3.43
CA SER A 242 2.18 38.73 -4.53
C SER A 242 1.67 37.89 -5.70
N PHE A 243 2.13 38.13 -6.94
CA PHE A 243 1.90 37.15 -8.00
C PHE A 243 2.78 35.92 -7.77
N LEU A 244 2.23 34.72 -7.90
CA LEU A 244 3.04 33.52 -7.64
C LEU A 244 4.04 33.19 -8.77
N HIS A 245 4.02 33.95 -9.87
CA HIS A 245 4.90 33.81 -11.04
C HIS A 245 5.96 34.92 -11.17
N ASP A 246 6.06 35.86 -10.22
CA ASP A 246 6.99 37.02 -10.30
C ASP A 246 8.46 36.62 -10.52
N ASN A 247 8.89 35.45 -10.03
CA ASN A 247 10.26 34.94 -10.15
C ASN A 247 10.39 33.75 -11.14
N LEU A 248 9.35 33.47 -11.95
CA LEU A 248 9.37 32.38 -12.92
C LEU A 248 10.48 32.61 -13.96
N LEU A 249 11.29 31.59 -14.22
CA LEU A 249 12.43 31.68 -15.14
C LEU A 249 12.00 32.11 -16.56
N GLU A 250 12.66 33.12 -17.12
CA GLU A 250 12.38 33.65 -18.47
C GLU A 250 12.45 32.59 -19.59
N SER A 251 13.18 31.50 -19.38
CA SER A 251 13.24 30.36 -20.31
C SER A 251 11.95 29.52 -20.39
N ILE A 252 10.99 29.72 -19.47
CA ILE A 252 9.72 29.00 -19.45
C ILE A 252 8.73 29.64 -20.42
N SER A 253 8.26 28.88 -21.41
CA SER A 253 7.28 29.40 -22.37
C SER A 253 5.94 29.73 -21.68
N SER A 254 5.24 30.74 -22.21
CA SER A 254 3.94 31.21 -21.69
C SER A 254 2.91 30.08 -21.59
N LYS A 255 2.94 29.13 -22.54
CA LYS A 255 2.12 27.90 -22.54
C LYS A 255 2.50 26.91 -21.44
N LEU A 256 3.79 26.77 -21.12
CA LEU A 256 4.23 25.93 -19.99
C LEU A 256 3.89 26.59 -18.65
N ALA A 257 4.00 27.92 -18.55
CA ALA A 257 3.57 28.68 -17.37
C ALA A 257 2.08 28.53 -17.08
N LEU A 258 1.24 28.54 -18.13
CA LEU A 258 -0.21 28.27 -18.05
C LEU A 258 -0.51 26.89 -17.43
N GLU A 259 0.21 25.86 -17.88
CA GLU A 259 0.06 24.49 -17.37
C GLU A 259 0.54 24.39 -15.91
N ILE A 260 1.67 25.02 -15.57
CA ILE A 260 2.18 25.11 -14.19
C ILE A 260 1.15 25.77 -13.27
N ILE A 261 0.57 26.91 -13.68
CA ILE A 261 -0.49 27.61 -12.94
C ILE A 261 -1.70 26.70 -12.72
N THR A 262 -2.16 26.03 -13.78
CA THR A 262 -3.28 25.07 -13.74
C THR A 262 -3.02 23.94 -12.72
N GLN A 263 -1.81 23.37 -12.73
CA GLN A 263 -1.44 22.30 -11.81
C GLN A 263 -1.25 22.77 -10.36
N ILE A 264 -0.78 24.01 -10.14
CA ILE A 264 -0.73 24.61 -8.80
C ILE A 264 -2.14 24.74 -8.22
N ILE A 265 -3.12 25.16 -9.02
CA ILE A 265 -4.53 25.25 -8.61
C ILE A 265 -5.08 23.87 -8.27
N ASN A 266 -4.88 22.88 -9.15
CA ASN A 266 -5.34 21.50 -8.92
C ASN A 266 -4.78 20.92 -7.61
N ILE A 267 -3.48 21.13 -7.34
CA ILE A 267 -2.83 20.69 -6.11
C ILE A 267 -3.36 21.48 -4.90
N ALA A 268 -3.57 22.79 -5.01
CA ALA A 268 -4.12 23.60 -3.93
C ALA A 268 -5.55 23.20 -3.54
N GLU A 269 -6.40 22.89 -4.53
CA GLU A 269 -7.76 22.36 -4.29
C GLU A 269 -7.71 20.94 -3.72
N ALA A 270 -6.81 20.08 -4.19
CA ALA A 270 -6.62 18.74 -3.60
C ALA A 270 -6.13 18.82 -2.14
N ILE A 271 -5.24 19.76 -1.80
CA ILE A 271 -4.80 20.06 -0.43
C ILE A 271 -5.97 20.58 0.42
N ARG A 272 -6.84 21.43 -0.14
CA ARG A 272 -8.07 21.91 0.54
C ARG A 272 -9.08 20.76 0.78
N ALA A 273 -9.16 19.79 -0.13
CA ALA A 273 -10.06 18.63 -0.05
C ALA A 273 -9.49 17.42 0.72
N CYS A 274 -8.29 17.54 1.29
CA CYS A 274 -7.62 16.45 2.01
C CYS A 274 -8.41 15.92 3.20
N LYS A 275 -8.31 14.61 3.43
CA LYS A 275 -8.88 13.89 4.57
C LYS A 275 -7.78 13.12 5.30
N ILE A 276 -8.06 12.67 6.52
CA ILE A 276 -7.16 11.77 7.28
C ILE A 276 -6.89 10.46 6.50
N SER A 277 -7.79 10.08 5.60
CA SER A 277 -7.66 8.94 4.68
C SER A 277 -6.90 9.23 3.37
N THR A 278 -6.43 10.46 3.12
CA THR A 278 -5.63 10.78 1.92
C THR A 278 -4.33 9.98 1.94
N SER A 279 -3.92 9.40 0.81
CA SER A 279 -2.81 8.45 0.81
C SER A 279 -1.46 9.15 0.94
N GLN A 280 -0.50 8.49 1.59
CA GLN A 280 0.87 9.01 1.71
C GLN A 280 1.55 9.19 0.34
N ALA A 281 1.11 8.45 -0.68
CA ALA A 281 1.62 8.61 -2.03
C ALA A 281 1.24 9.99 -2.60
N ASP A 282 0.01 10.45 -2.38
CA ASP A 282 -0.50 11.73 -2.87
C ASP A 282 0.29 12.90 -2.26
N TYR A 283 0.51 12.88 -0.94
CA TYR A 283 1.37 13.86 -0.24
C TYR A 283 2.78 13.91 -0.87
N THR A 284 3.40 12.76 -1.14
CA THR A 284 4.74 12.74 -1.77
C THR A 284 4.76 13.15 -3.24
N LEU A 285 3.65 12.97 -3.96
CA LEU A 285 3.52 13.42 -5.34
C LEU A 285 3.38 14.95 -5.38
N TRP A 286 2.46 15.50 -4.59
CA TRP A 286 2.24 16.94 -4.51
C TRP A 286 3.47 17.71 -4.02
N ASP A 287 4.18 17.23 -2.99
CA ASP A 287 5.41 17.90 -2.53
C ASP A 287 6.48 17.92 -3.63
N LYS A 288 6.68 16.81 -4.36
CA LYS A 288 7.64 16.74 -5.46
C LYS A 288 7.27 17.67 -6.61
N THR A 289 6.00 17.72 -7.00
CA THR A 289 5.53 18.60 -8.08
C THR A 289 5.66 20.06 -7.68
N LEU A 290 5.22 20.44 -6.48
CA LEU A 290 5.37 21.80 -5.96
C LEU A 290 6.84 22.19 -5.80
N LYS A 291 7.71 21.28 -5.34
CA LYS A 291 9.17 21.51 -5.27
C LYS A 291 9.77 21.71 -6.67
N GLY A 292 9.27 20.99 -7.67
CA GLY A 292 9.64 21.21 -9.08
C GLY A 292 9.27 22.62 -9.54
N PHE A 293 8.05 23.07 -9.28
CA PHE A 293 7.61 24.43 -9.65
C PHE A 293 8.35 25.53 -8.88
N GLU A 294 8.68 25.30 -7.60
CA GLU A 294 9.50 26.20 -6.79
C GLU A 294 10.92 26.36 -7.35
N LEU A 295 11.53 25.27 -7.85
CA LEU A 295 12.81 25.31 -8.56
C LEU A 295 12.74 26.01 -9.93
N LEU A 296 11.56 26.12 -10.53
CA LEU A 296 11.33 26.94 -11.73
C LEU A 296 11.05 28.42 -11.39
N GLY A 297 10.99 28.80 -10.11
CA GLY A 297 10.77 30.17 -9.65
C GLY A 297 9.33 30.49 -9.23
N MET A 298 8.42 29.52 -9.19
CA MET A 298 7.06 29.76 -8.67
C MET A 298 7.06 29.91 -7.15
N ASN A 299 6.44 30.96 -6.63
CA ASN A 299 6.24 31.13 -5.19
C ASN A 299 5.14 30.19 -4.68
N VAL A 300 5.50 28.93 -4.39
CA VAL A 300 4.58 27.88 -3.90
C VAL A 300 5.01 27.24 -2.57
N GLY A 301 6.07 27.76 -1.93
CA GLY A 301 6.58 27.25 -0.66
C GLY A 301 5.52 27.20 0.45
N PHE A 302 4.56 28.14 0.45
CA PHE A 302 3.44 28.15 1.40
C PHE A 302 2.50 26.93 1.26
N LEU A 303 2.28 26.44 0.03
CA LEU A 303 1.51 25.21 -0.21
C LEU A 303 2.25 23.99 0.32
N ARG A 304 3.58 23.93 0.11
CA ARG A 304 4.45 22.86 0.65
C ARG A 304 4.47 22.87 2.18
N ALA A 305 4.56 24.04 2.80
CA ALA A 305 4.49 24.17 4.26
C ALA A 305 3.14 23.69 4.82
N LYS A 306 2.02 24.05 4.19
CA LYS A 306 0.68 23.58 4.56
C LYS A 306 0.54 22.06 4.37
N LEU A 307 1.04 21.52 3.26
CA LEU A 307 1.04 20.10 2.94
C LEU A 307 1.83 19.29 3.99
N ASN A 308 3.02 19.75 4.38
CA ASN A 308 3.84 19.11 5.40
C ASN A 308 3.15 19.11 6.77
N ARG A 309 2.49 20.21 7.16
CA ARG A 309 1.72 20.27 8.41
C ARG A 309 0.56 19.27 8.43
N LEU A 310 -0.18 19.13 7.33
CA LEU A 310 -1.25 18.14 7.19
C LEU A 310 -0.73 16.70 7.26
N ASN A 311 0.40 16.43 6.61
CA ASN A 311 1.09 15.14 6.65
C ASN A 311 1.51 14.76 8.08
N THR A 312 2.14 15.69 8.82
CA THR A 312 2.53 15.48 10.23
C THR A 312 1.33 15.13 11.10
N LEU A 313 0.24 15.90 11.02
CA LEU A 313 -1.00 15.62 11.77
C LEU A 313 -1.60 14.26 11.43
N SER A 314 -1.56 13.84 10.16
CA SER A 314 -2.02 12.52 9.73
C SER A 314 -1.20 11.39 10.37
N LEU A 315 0.13 11.54 10.43
CA LEU A 315 1.04 10.59 11.05
C LEU A 315 0.85 10.51 12.58
N GLU A 316 0.70 11.65 13.25
CA GLU A 316 0.43 11.72 14.70
C GLU A 316 -0.89 11.03 15.07
N LEU A 317 -1.97 11.29 14.31
CA LEU A 317 -3.27 10.63 14.49
C LEU A 317 -3.16 9.11 14.30
N GLN A 318 -2.45 8.64 13.27
CA GLN A 318 -2.22 7.22 13.04
C GLN A 318 -1.40 6.58 14.18
N GLN A 319 -0.40 7.29 14.73
CA GLN A 319 0.40 6.80 15.86
C GLN A 319 -0.41 6.73 17.16
N GLY A 320 -1.24 7.73 17.48
CA GLY A 320 -2.10 7.73 18.66
C GLY A 320 -3.05 6.52 18.69
N VAL A 321 -3.76 6.29 17.57
CA VAL A 321 -4.67 5.14 17.39
C VAL A 321 -3.93 3.79 17.41
N ASN A 322 -2.63 3.75 17.09
CA ASN A 322 -1.83 2.54 17.23
C ASN A 322 -1.43 2.29 18.70
N MET A 323 -0.98 3.33 19.40
CA MET A 323 -0.52 3.23 20.80
C MET A 323 -1.65 2.83 21.75
N GLU A 324 -2.85 3.37 21.57
CA GLU A 324 -4.01 3.04 22.41
C GLU A 324 -4.44 1.58 22.23
N ARG A 325 -4.51 1.11 20.98
CA ARG A 325 -4.78 -0.32 20.66
C ARG A 325 -3.71 -1.27 21.20
N CYS A 326 -2.44 -0.86 21.26
CA CYS A 326 -1.39 -1.69 21.87
C CYS A 326 -1.61 -1.84 23.38
N LYS A 327 -1.90 -0.75 24.10
CA LYS A 327 -2.17 -0.79 25.55
C LYS A 327 -3.36 -1.68 25.89
N GLU A 328 -4.45 -1.53 25.13
CA GLU A 328 -5.65 -2.36 25.28
C GLU A 328 -5.35 -3.84 24.98
N GLN A 329 -4.59 -4.13 23.91
CA GLN A 329 -4.18 -5.50 23.58
C GLN A 329 -3.29 -6.13 24.68
N ASP A 330 -2.40 -5.36 25.31
CA ASP A 330 -1.52 -5.87 26.35
C ASP A 330 -2.25 -6.09 27.68
N HIS A 331 -3.23 -5.24 28.04
CA HIS A 331 -4.15 -5.50 29.15
C HIS A 331 -4.89 -6.85 28.95
N MET A 332 -5.48 -7.06 27.78
CA MET A 332 -6.23 -8.29 27.49
C MET A 332 -5.34 -9.55 27.46
N LYS A 333 -4.05 -9.44 27.13
CA LYS A 333 -3.09 -10.55 27.24
C LYS A 333 -2.82 -10.93 28.69
N GLU A 334 -2.61 -9.96 29.58
CA GLU A 334 -2.30 -10.24 30.98
C GLU A 334 -3.54 -10.77 31.72
N GLU A 335 -4.74 -10.26 31.39
CA GLU A 335 -6.01 -10.82 31.89
C GLU A 335 -6.22 -12.28 31.41
N LYS A 336 -5.98 -12.57 30.13
CA LYS A 336 -6.02 -13.94 29.60
C LYS A 336 -5.08 -14.87 30.38
N LYS A 337 -3.83 -14.46 30.59
CA LYS A 337 -2.81 -15.23 31.32
C LYS A 337 -3.21 -15.48 32.79
N SER A 338 -3.84 -14.49 33.44
CA SER A 338 -4.43 -14.63 34.78
C SER A 338 -5.57 -15.67 34.82
N LEU A 339 -6.44 -15.67 33.80
CA LEU A 339 -7.51 -16.67 33.68
C LEU A 339 -6.98 -18.07 33.39
N GLU A 340 -5.96 -18.22 32.53
CA GLU A 340 -5.30 -19.50 32.25
C GLU A 340 -4.67 -20.09 33.52
N GLN A 341 -3.99 -19.28 34.36
CA GLN A 341 -3.45 -19.72 35.64
C GLN A 341 -4.54 -20.18 36.64
N LYS A 342 -5.71 -19.51 36.66
CA LYS A 342 -6.85 -19.92 37.49
C LYS A 342 -7.44 -21.25 37.00
N LEU A 343 -7.51 -21.45 35.69
CA LEU A 343 -8.03 -22.67 35.07
C LEU A 343 -7.14 -23.88 35.40
N VAL A 344 -5.81 -23.73 35.32
CA VAL A 344 -4.87 -24.79 35.74
C VAL A 344 -5.09 -25.18 37.21
N LYS A 345 -5.13 -24.20 38.13
CA LYS A 345 -5.38 -24.46 39.56
C LYS A 345 -6.71 -25.16 39.83
N LEU A 346 -7.76 -24.82 39.07
CA LEU A 346 -9.07 -25.48 39.18
C LEU A 346 -9.01 -26.93 38.68
N LYS A 347 -8.26 -27.19 37.62
CA LYS A 347 -8.05 -28.54 37.06
C LYS A 347 -7.27 -29.43 38.03
N ASP A 348 -6.22 -28.90 38.67
CA ASP A 348 -5.46 -29.63 39.70
C ASP A 348 -6.34 -29.97 40.91
N ALA A 349 -7.22 -29.05 41.33
CA ALA A 349 -8.18 -29.29 42.39
C ALA A 349 -9.24 -30.35 42.03
N MET A 350 -9.73 -30.37 40.78
CA MET A 350 -10.59 -31.44 40.28
C MET A 350 -9.90 -32.81 40.35
N HIS A 351 -8.67 -32.91 39.82
CA HIS A 351 -7.93 -34.18 39.85
C HIS A 351 -7.67 -34.69 41.27
N LYS A 352 -7.45 -33.80 42.25
CA LYS A 352 -7.36 -34.18 43.66
C LYS A 352 -8.68 -34.76 44.18
N LEU A 353 -9.81 -34.11 43.89
CA LEU A 353 -11.14 -34.61 44.29
C LEU A 353 -11.46 -35.96 43.62
N ASP A 354 -11.11 -36.15 42.35
CA ASP A 354 -11.28 -37.45 41.66
C ASP A 354 -10.52 -38.57 42.40
N THR A 355 -9.28 -38.31 42.84
CA THR A 355 -8.51 -39.30 43.64
C THR A 355 -9.09 -39.56 45.03
N GLU A 356 -9.63 -38.53 45.69
CA GLU A 356 -10.32 -38.70 46.98
C GLU A 356 -11.61 -39.51 46.83
N ILE A 357 -12.36 -39.31 45.75
CA ILE A 357 -13.58 -40.08 45.44
C ILE A 357 -13.27 -41.56 45.20
N GLU A 358 -12.25 -41.88 44.40
CA GLU A 358 -11.93 -43.28 44.10
C GLU A 358 -11.42 -44.02 45.36
N THR A 359 -10.58 -43.39 46.18
CA THR A 359 -10.13 -43.98 47.46
C THR A 359 -11.27 -44.18 48.47
N LEU A 360 -12.25 -43.28 48.53
CA LEU A 360 -13.46 -43.47 49.35
C LEU A 360 -14.31 -44.63 48.83
N LYS A 361 -14.39 -44.81 47.52
CA LYS A 361 -15.13 -45.90 46.87
C LYS A 361 -14.49 -47.26 47.12
N GLU A 362 -13.17 -47.39 46.95
CA GLU A 362 -12.42 -48.61 47.32
C GLU A 362 -12.63 -49.01 48.78
N ASN A 363 -12.60 -48.02 49.70
CA ASN A 363 -12.88 -48.27 51.11
C ASN A 363 -14.33 -48.72 51.35
N ALA A 364 -15.31 -48.12 50.68
CA ALA A 364 -16.71 -48.53 50.77
C ALA A 364 -16.93 -49.97 50.28
N GLU A 365 -16.35 -50.33 49.13
CA GLU A 365 -16.39 -51.70 48.59
C GLU A 365 -15.77 -52.73 49.55
N LYS A 366 -14.66 -52.35 50.23
CA LYS A 366 -14.03 -53.19 51.26
C LYS A 366 -14.91 -53.38 52.49
N TYR A 367 -15.55 -52.33 53.01
CA TYR A 367 -16.46 -52.44 54.16
C TYR A 367 -17.72 -53.24 53.82
N GLU A 368 -18.25 -53.09 52.61
CA GLU A 368 -19.37 -53.87 52.08
C GLU A 368 -19.04 -55.38 52.02
N LEU A 369 -17.80 -55.74 51.64
CA LEU A 369 -17.35 -57.13 51.67
C LEU A 369 -17.32 -57.71 53.09
N ILE A 370 -16.67 -57.00 54.02
CA ILE A 370 -16.57 -57.40 55.44
C ILE A 370 -17.96 -57.55 56.07
N PHE A 371 -18.88 -56.62 55.77
CA PHE A 371 -20.25 -56.69 56.26
C PHE A 371 -20.99 -57.93 55.77
N ARG A 372 -20.81 -58.34 54.51
CA ARG A 372 -21.40 -59.58 54.00
C ARG A 372 -20.80 -60.83 54.63
N GLU A 373 -19.48 -60.88 54.82
CA GLU A 373 -18.82 -62.00 55.47
C GLU A 373 -19.40 -62.23 56.88
N GLU A 374 -19.49 -61.18 57.69
CA GLU A 374 -20.06 -61.22 59.05
C GLU A 374 -21.53 -61.67 59.07
N VAL A 375 -22.35 -61.16 58.14
CA VAL A 375 -23.77 -61.56 58.00
C VAL A 375 -23.93 -63.04 57.61
N THR A 376 -22.95 -63.63 56.93
CA THR A 376 -22.95 -65.05 56.52
C THR A 376 -22.25 -66.00 57.50
N ALA A 377 -21.65 -65.48 58.57
CA ALA A 377 -20.99 -66.30 59.59
C ALA A 377 -21.99 -67.17 60.37
N ALA A 378 -21.52 -68.31 60.88
CA ALA A 378 -22.31 -69.19 61.74
C ALA A 378 -22.41 -68.62 63.17
N TRP A 379 -23.60 -68.75 63.77
CA TRP A 379 -23.97 -68.18 65.08
C TRP A 379 -23.62 -69.12 66.25
#